data_AF-A0A1W6QYH5-F1
#
_entry.id   AF-A0A1W6QYH5-F1
#
_cell.length_a   1.000
_cell.length_b   1.000
_cell.length_c   1.000
_cell.angle_alpha   90.00
_cell.angle_beta   90.00
_cell.angle_gamma   90.00
#
_symmetry.space_group_name_H-M   'P 1'
#
loop_
_entity.id
_entity.type
_entity.pdbx_description
1 polymer ?
#
loop_
_entity_poly.entity_id
_entity_poly.type
_entity_poly.pdbx_seq_one_letter_code
_entity_poly.pdbx_strand_id
1 'polypeptide(L)'
;MNPVQMGLSFDESVAETAFSASESWSSPEYTHDAYKMLLDTAFSRLDEVPAEVRPMFQQGIESCLQALLQEKRCGTDTVQAGSFSWRSALPVSMDQWADLSFLADAGGSVGCRFKQRRAPRSQTLGIHVPGVGSVVIQAWLKSAEQRCWSEFVPWESSFFRTSFRDVVHLHKLDSHRWDNAVCPGAFAEAGDKVPSVPTVKVNGRQFVIMGASYSREFRDSHGWTFVRHCDWPKQTYTYSELCSLWDAGILERGDCRGLLAKVKGELCVMAEMVMLYDDKVLP
;
A
#
# COMPACT_ATOMS: atom_id res chain seq x y z
N MET A 1 -9.64 -25.83 14.66
CA MET A 1 -9.54 -24.37 14.47
C MET A 1 -8.68 -24.15 13.25
N ASN A 2 -9.28 -23.72 12.14
CA ASN A 2 -8.51 -23.37 10.94
C ASN A 2 -7.75 -22.07 11.21
N PRO A 3 -6.47 -21.97 10.81
CA PRO A 3 -5.81 -20.68 10.76
C PRO A 3 -6.57 -19.82 9.75
N VAL A 4 -7.10 -18.70 10.23
CA VAL A 4 -7.65 -17.66 9.36
C VAL A 4 -6.50 -17.20 8.48
N GLN A 5 -6.55 -17.58 7.21
CA GLN A 5 -5.69 -17.05 6.17
C GLN A 5 -6.10 -15.57 6.02
N MET A 6 -5.50 -14.72 6.86
CA MET A 6 -5.60 -13.28 6.73
C MET A 6 -4.96 -12.94 5.39
N GLY A 7 -5.73 -12.30 4.50
CA GLY A 7 -5.20 -11.74 3.27
C GLY A 7 -4.15 -10.69 3.62
N LEU A 8 -2.91 -11.15 3.73
CA LEU A 8 -1.71 -10.34 3.86
C LEU A 8 -1.49 -9.65 2.51
N SER A 9 -1.20 -8.35 2.58
CA SER A 9 -0.48 -7.52 1.59
C SER A 9 -0.41 -8.04 0.16
N PHE A 10 -1.10 -7.40 -0.78
CA PHE A 10 -0.80 -7.54 -2.21
C PHE A 10 0.54 -6.87 -2.53
N ASP A 11 1.63 -7.62 -2.34
CA ASP A 11 2.88 -7.42 -3.06
C ASP A 11 3.21 -8.77 -3.71
N GLU A 12 2.40 -9.14 -4.71
CA GLU A 12 2.54 -10.39 -5.46
C GLU A 12 3.30 -10.12 -6.79
N SER A 13 4.42 -10.84 -6.91
CA SER A 13 5.29 -11.20 -8.06
C SER A 13 6.34 -10.21 -8.64
N VAL A 14 7.61 -10.63 -8.42
CA VAL A 14 8.79 -10.78 -9.31
C VAL A 14 9.09 -9.71 -10.37
N ALA A 15 10.29 -9.12 -10.26
CA ALA A 15 11.10 -8.73 -11.43
C ALA A 15 12.60 -8.97 -11.15
N GLU A 16 13.19 -9.87 -11.95
CA GLU A 16 14.63 -10.09 -12.03
C GLU A 16 15.39 -8.83 -12.49
N THR A 17 16.49 -8.56 -11.78
CA THR A 17 17.67 -7.79 -12.18
C THR A 17 17.57 -6.31 -12.53
N ALA A 18 18.45 -5.58 -11.84
CA ALA A 18 19.08 -4.31 -12.20
C ALA A 18 18.16 -3.09 -12.23
N PHE A 19 18.25 -2.23 -11.21
CA PHE A 19 19.00 -0.98 -11.35
C PHE A 19 19.39 -0.45 -9.97
N SER A 20 20.65 -0.02 -9.91
CA SER A 20 21.21 0.83 -8.86
C SER A 20 20.26 1.99 -8.52
N ALA A 21 19.98 2.18 -7.23
CA ALA A 21 19.70 3.48 -6.62
C ALA A 21 18.96 4.52 -7.48
N SER A 22 17.68 4.30 -7.82
CA SER A 22 16.61 5.31 -7.77
C SER A 22 15.30 4.75 -8.35
N GLU A 23 14.17 5.02 -7.70
CA GLU A 23 12.82 5.05 -8.32
C GLU A 23 12.01 3.76 -8.56
N SER A 24 12.44 2.53 -8.22
CA SER A 24 11.53 1.35 -8.29
C SER A 24 10.57 1.23 -7.09
N TRP A 25 9.27 1.07 -7.34
CA TRP A 25 8.23 0.81 -6.32
C TRP A 25 8.33 -0.57 -5.68
N SER A 26 9.03 -1.49 -6.34
CA SER A 26 9.30 -2.81 -5.81
C SER A 26 10.32 -2.76 -4.69
N SER A 27 10.19 -3.74 -3.83
CA SER A 27 11.10 -3.97 -2.73
C SER A 27 12.48 -4.40 -3.25
N PRO A 28 13.59 -3.86 -2.72
CA PRO A 28 14.91 -4.32 -3.11
C PRO A 28 15.12 -5.79 -2.72
N GLU A 29 15.80 -6.52 -3.59
CA GLU A 29 16.22 -7.90 -3.33
C GLU A 29 17.62 -7.92 -2.71
N TYR A 30 17.80 -8.72 -1.67
CA TYR A 30 19.07 -8.88 -0.98
C TYR A 30 19.38 -10.36 -0.76
N THR A 31 20.66 -10.70 -0.81
CA THR A 31 21.13 -11.97 -0.24
C THR A 31 21.01 -11.93 1.28
N HIS A 32 21.00 -13.09 1.92
CA HIS A 32 20.98 -13.21 3.38
C HIS A 32 22.09 -12.40 4.05
N ASP A 33 23.33 -12.53 3.56
CA ASP A 33 24.49 -11.80 4.10
C ASP A 33 24.36 -10.29 3.87
N ALA A 34 23.90 -9.86 2.69
CA ALA A 34 23.69 -8.44 2.40
C ALA A 34 22.61 -7.84 3.31
N TYR A 35 21.50 -8.55 3.49
CA TYR A 35 20.43 -8.11 4.38
C TYR A 35 20.89 -8.08 5.84
N LYS A 36 21.67 -9.08 6.29
CA LYS A 36 22.27 -9.10 7.63
C LYS A 36 23.17 -7.87 7.85
N MET A 37 24.03 -7.53 6.89
CA MET A 37 24.89 -6.35 7.00
C MET A 37 24.08 -5.04 7.12
N LEU A 38 22.95 -4.93 6.42
CA LEU A 38 22.04 -3.79 6.55
C LEU A 38 21.43 -3.73 7.96
N LEU A 39 20.99 -4.86 8.52
CA LEU A 39 20.46 -4.93 9.88
C LEU A 39 21.52 -4.62 10.93
N ASP A 40 22.75 -5.12 10.78
CA ASP A 40 23.87 -4.83 11.67
C ASP A 40 24.22 -3.32 11.64
N THR A 41 24.16 -2.71 10.46
CA THR A 41 24.36 -1.26 10.29
C THR A 41 23.23 -0.46 10.93
N ALA A 42 21.98 -0.88 10.75
CA ALA A 42 20.84 -0.24 11.39
C ALA A 42 20.93 -0.33 12.92
N PHE A 43 21.36 -1.48 13.44
CA PHE A 43 21.52 -1.70 14.88
C PHE A 43 22.64 -0.85 15.48
N SER A 44 23.78 -0.72 14.80
CA SER A 44 24.92 0.07 15.29
C SER A 44 24.65 1.58 15.35
N ARG A 45 23.61 2.05 14.65
CA ARG A 45 23.17 3.45 14.60
C ARG A 45 21.88 3.72 15.36
N LEU A 46 21.44 2.78 16.19
CA LEU A 46 20.19 2.89 16.93
C LEU A 46 20.21 4.05 17.95
N ASP A 47 21.40 4.45 18.43
CA ASP A 47 21.59 5.61 19.30
C ASP A 47 21.29 6.95 18.61
N GLU A 48 21.42 7.01 17.28
CA GLU A 48 21.05 8.16 16.45
C GLU A 48 19.52 8.30 16.30
N VAL A 49 18.74 7.25 16.59
CA VAL A 49 17.28 7.30 16.51
C VAL A 49 16.71 8.11 17.69
N PRO A 50 15.79 9.07 17.45
CA PRO A 50 15.14 9.83 18.51
C PRO A 50 14.46 8.93 19.54
N ALA A 51 14.57 9.31 20.81
CA ALA A 51 14.15 8.47 21.95
C ALA A 51 12.67 8.07 21.87
N GLU A 52 11.82 8.92 21.29
CA GLU A 52 10.37 8.71 21.17
C GLU A 52 10.02 7.55 20.23
N VAL A 53 10.86 7.29 19.22
CA VAL A 53 10.59 6.25 18.19
C VAL A 53 11.60 5.10 18.24
N ARG A 54 12.71 5.26 18.96
CA ARG A 54 13.78 4.26 19.09
C ARG A 54 13.29 2.87 19.50
N PRO A 55 12.36 2.69 20.45
CA PRO A 55 11.87 1.36 20.82
C PRO A 55 11.28 0.59 19.63
N MET A 56 10.58 1.27 18.72
CA MET A 56 9.97 0.66 17.54
C MET A 56 11.01 0.19 16.53
N PHE A 57 12.05 1.01 16.30
CA PHE A 57 13.17 0.64 15.44
C PHE A 57 13.94 -0.54 16.02
N GLN A 58 14.22 -0.53 17.33
CA GLN A 58 14.91 -1.63 18.00
C GLN A 58 14.14 -2.95 17.84
N GLN A 59 12.85 -2.96 18.17
CA GLN A 59 12.01 -4.15 18.04
C GLN A 59 11.93 -4.65 16.59
N GLY A 60 11.80 -3.73 15.62
CA GLY A 60 11.80 -4.06 14.20
C GLY A 60 13.09 -4.74 13.75
N ILE A 61 14.24 -4.18 14.10
CA ILE A 61 15.56 -4.74 13.78
C ILE A 61 15.73 -6.12 14.42
N GLU A 62 15.44 -6.25 15.72
CA GLU A 62 15.53 -7.52 16.45
C GLU A 62 14.63 -8.59 15.82
N SER A 63 13.41 -8.21 15.40
CA SER A 63 12.48 -9.15 14.80
C SER A 63 12.91 -9.61 13.40
N CYS A 64 13.43 -8.71 12.57
CA CYS A 64 14.04 -9.07 11.29
C CYS A 64 15.26 -9.98 11.46
N LEU A 65 16.11 -9.73 12.47
CA LEU A 65 17.23 -10.62 12.81
C LEU A 65 16.74 -12.01 13.24
N GLN A 66 15.67 -12.10 14.04
CA GLN A 66 15.09 -13.39 14.43
C GLN A 66 14.51 -14.15 13.24
N ALA A 67 13.76 -13.47 12.36
CA ALA A 67 13.23 -14.07 11.13
C ALA A 67 14.36 -14.61 10.24
N LEU A 68 15.42 -13.82 10.07
CA LEU A 68 16.60 -14.20 9.30
C LEU A 68 17.35 -15.42 9.88
N LEU A 69 17.38 -15.56 11.21
CA LEU A 69 17.95 -16.73 11.90
C LEU A 69 17.06 -17.98 11.78
N GLN A 70 15.74 -17.82 11.82
CA GLN A 70 14.78 -18.92 11.68
C GLN A 70 14.85 -19.54 10.29
N GLU A 71 14.88 -18.72 9.24
CA GLU A 71 14.98 -19.20 7.87
C GLU A 71 16.26 -20.04 7.64
N LYS A 72 17.40 -19.57 8.15
CA LYS A 72 18.68 -20.31 8.10
C LYS A 72 18.59 -21.68 8.77
N ARG A 73 17.76 -21.84 9.81
CA ARG A 73 17.56 -23.13 10.50
C ARG A 73 16.63 -24.07 9.73
N CYS A 74 15.71 -23.55 8.93
CA CYS A 74 14.76 -24.34 8.16
C CYS A 74 15.34 -24.95 6.88
N GLY A 75 16.62 -24.69 6.56
CA GLY A 75 17.34 -25.38 5.48
C GLY A 75 16.82 -25.10 4.08
N THR A 76 16.08 -24.00 3.88
CA THR A 76 15.66 -23.52 2.57
C THR A 76 16.84 -22.84 1.87
N ASP A 77 17.88 -23.61 1.53
CA ASP A 77 19.00 -23.16 0.69
C ASP A 77 18.55 -22.91 -0.76
N THR A 78 17.36 -23.40 -1.15
CA THR A 78 16.65 -22.90 -2.31
C THR A 78 15.90 -21.63 -1.92
N VAL A 79 16.61 -20.51 -1.98
CA VAL A 79 16.00 -19.18 -2.14
C VAL A 79 15.16 -19.25 -3.42
N GLN A 80 13.87 -19.55 -3.30
CA GLN A 80 12.95 -19.16 -4.37
C GLN A 80 12.98 -17.64 -4.35
N ALA A 81 13.50 -17.05 -5.43
CA ALA A 81 13.33 -15.62 -5.70
C ALA A 81 11.87 -15.27 -5.43
N GLY A 82 11.62 -14.40 -4.44
CA GLY A 82 10.28 -14.02 -3.99
C GLY A 82 9.80 -14.58 -2.64
N SER A 83 10.61 -15.31 -1.87
CA SER A 83 10.26 -15.69 -0.49
C SER A 83 10.56 -14.54 0.50
N PHE A 84 9.62 -13.60 0.63
CA PHE A 84 9.68 -12.41 1.50
C PHE A 84 9.56 -12.70 3.01
N SER A 85 10.24 -13.73 3.52
CA SER A 85 10.16 -14.15 4.93
C SER A 85 10.87 -13.19 5.91
N TRP A 86 11.66 -12.23 5.41
CA TRP A 86 12.53 -11.38 6.23
C TRP A 86 11.85 -10.14 6.84
N ARG A 87 10.58 -9.93 6.49
CA ARG A 87 9.75 -8.83 6.99
C ARG A 87 8.90 -9.33 8.13
N SER A 88 9.21 -8.85 9.33
CA SER A 88 8.38 -9.13 10.48
C SER A 88 7.33 -8.05 10.66
N ALA A 89 6.07 -8.49 10.70
CA ALA A 89 4.96 -7.63 11.10
C ALA A 89 4.77 -7.76 12.62
N LEU A 90 5.08 -6.69 13.35
CA LEU A 90 4.95 -6.64 14.80
C LEU A 90 3.64 -5.95 15.20
N PRO A 91 2.89 -6.51 16.17
CA PRO A 91 1.71 -5.83 16.69
C PRO A 91 2.11 -4.54 17.40
N VAL A 92 1.28 -3.52 17.25
CA VAL A 92 1.43 -2.22 17.91
C VAL A 92 0.19 -1.97 18.75
N SER A 93 0.35 -1.53 19.99
CA SER A 93 -0.81 -1.20 20.83
C SER A 93 -1.49 0.08 20.32
N MET A 94 -2.79 0.24 20.64
CA MET A 94 -3.51 1.45 20.28
C MET A 94 -2.96 2.71 20.97
N ASP A 95 -2.39 2.56 22.17
CA ASP A 95 -1.74 3.66 22.89
C ASP A 95 -0.46 4.10 22.19
N GLN A 96 0.40 3.14 21.80
CA GLN A 96 1.61 3.42 21.01
C GLN A 96 1.27 4.08 19.68
N TRP A 97 0.21 3.60 19.00
CA TRP A 97 -0.30 4.22 17.80
C TRP A 97 -0.73 5.67 18.03
N ALA A 98 -1.50 5.93 19.09
CA ALA A 98 -1.99 7.26 19.41
C ALA A 98 -0.84 8.26 19.67
N ASP A 99 0.17 7.85 20.45
CA ASP A 99 1.35 8.66 20.73
C ASP A 99 2.13 9.00 19.45
N LEU A 100 2.35 8.01 18.57
CA LEU A 100 3.06 8.21 17.31
C LEU A 100 2.25 9.05 16.31
N SER A 101 0.92 8.88 16.28
CA SER A 101 0.04 9.70 15.46
C SER A 101 0.06 11.16 15.94
N PHE A 102 0.03 11.39 17.24
CA PHE A 102 0.14 12.73 17.82
C PHE A 102 1.49 13.37 17.49
N LEU A 103 2.59 12.63 17.65
CA LEU A 103 3.93 13.09 17.30
C LEU A 103 4.03 13.51 15.83
N ALA A 104 3.48 12.69 14.93
CA ALA A 104 3.47 12.96 13.50
C ALA A 104 2.61 14.19 13.14
N ASP A 105 1.46 14.36 13.78
CA ASP A 105 0.59 15.55 13.62
C ASP A 105 1.26 16.83 14.18
N ALA A 106 2.13 16.69 15.19
CA ALA A 106 2.93 17.78 15.76
C ALA A 106 4.17 18.16 14.93
N GLY A 107 4.38 17.54 13.76
CA GLY A 107 5.52 17.81 12.86
C GLY A 107 6.67 16.81 12.98
N GLY A 108 6.52 15.76 13.80
CA GLY A 108 7.49 14.69 13.96
C GLY A 108 8.63 15.03 14.92
N SER A 109 9.65 14.16 14.93
CA SER A 109 10.90 14.34 15.67
C SER A 109 12.03 14.77 14.73
N VAL A 110 12.94 15.62 15.24
CA VAL A 110 14.17 15.99 14.54
C VAL A 110 14.98 14.73 14.19
N GLY A 111 15.50 14.64 12.96
CA GLY A 111 16.24 13.48 12.48
C GLY A 111 15.38 12.38 11.86
N CYS A 112 14.05 12.51 11.92
CA CYS A 112 13.11 11.61 11.29
C CYS A 112 12.35 12.30 10.15
N ARG A 113 11.98 11.53 9.13
CA ARG A 113 10.93 11.92 8.19
C ARG A 113 9.66 11.15 8.50
N PHE A 114 8.57 11.87 8.68
CA PHE A 114 7.24 11.31 8.89
C PHE A 114 6.40 11.42 7.63
N LYS A 115 5.53 10.44 7.42
CA LYS A 115 4.48 10.51 6.39
C LYS A 115 3.23 9.81 6.89
N GLN A 116 2.07 10.41 6.63
CA GLN A 116 0.78 9.82 6.97
C GLN A 116 -0.10 9.65 5.74
N ARG A 117 -0.89 8.58 5.71
CA ARG A 117 -2.03 8.43 4.80
C ARG A 117 -3.27 8.06 5.59
N ARG A 118 -4.39 8.69 5.26
CA ARG A 118 -5.69 8.42 5.88
C ARG A 118 -6.61 7.82 4.83
N ALA A 119 -7.26 6.72 5.18
CA ALA A 119 -8.31 6.07 4.44
C ALA A 119 -9.55 5.92 5.34
N PRO A 120 -10.73 5.66 4.78
CA PRO A 120 -11.97 5.69 5.56
C PRO A 120 -12.01 4.81 6.82
N ARG A 121 -11.33 3.66 6.81
CA ARG A 121 -11.24 2.72 7.93
C ARG A 121 -9.87 2.66 8.61
N SER A 122 -8.89 3.36 8.05
CA SER A 122 -7.51 3.09 8.38
C SER A 122 -6.60 4.28 8.24
N GLN A 123 -5.48 4.22 8.92
CA GLN A 123 -4.43 5.19 8.81
C GLN A 123 -3.09 4.47 8.76
N THR A 124 -2.22 4.93 7.86
CA THR A 124 -0.85 4.45 7.72
C THR A 124 0.09 5.56 8.16
N LEU A 125 1.06 5.24 9.00
CA LEU A 125 2.11 6.14 9.46
C LEU A 125 3.47 5.55 9.11
N GLY A 126 4.28 6.28 8.36
CA GLY A 126 5.66 5.94 8.08
C GLY A 126 6.60 6.83 8.88
N ILE A 127 7.65 6.22 9.45
CA ILE A 127 8.78 6.91 10.09
C ILE A 127 10.07 6.43 9.41
N HIS A 128 10.89 7.35 8.90
CA HIS A 128 12.18 7.03 8.30
C HIS A 128 13.30 7.76 9.01
N VAL A 129 14.37 7.02 9.34
CA VAL A 129 15.61 7.57 9.92
C VAL A 129 16.76 7.26 8.95
N PRO A 130 17.44 8.29 8.42
CA PRO A 130 18.51 8.11 7.43
C PRO A 130 19.61 7.14 7.86
N GLY A 131 19.71 6.05 7.11
CA GLY A 131 20.67 4.96 7.29
C GLY A 131 20.51 4.13 8.57
N VAL A 132 19.32 4.19 9.18
CA VAL A 132 18.79 3.14 10.05
C VAL A 132 17.71 2.35 9.30
N GLY A 133 16.73 3.04 8.71
CA GLY A 133 15.67 2.39 7.94
C GLY A 133 14.32 3.07 8.05
N SER A 134 13.26 2.32 7.79
CA SER A 134 11.87 2.78 7.86
C SER A 134 11.03 1.83 8.69
N VAL A 135 10.16 2.41 9.52
CA VAL A 135 9.03 1.73 10.15
C VAL A 135 7.75 2.22 9.48
N VAL A 136 6.93 1.29 8.98
CA VAL A 136 5.60 1.60 8.43
C VAL A 136 4.56 0.92 9.31
N ILE A 137 3.68 1.73 9.88
CA ILE A 137 2.65 1.31 10.82
C ILE A 137 1.30 1.43 10.13
N GLN A 138 0.52 0.38 10.22
CA GLN A 138 -0.79 0.29 9.62
C GLN A 138 -1.86 0.04 10.69
N ALA A 139 -2.72 1.03 10.91
CA ALA A 139 -3.77 1.00 11.92
C ALA A 139 -5.17 0.92 11.31
N TRP A 140 -5.89 -0.17 11.59
CA TRP A 140 -7.30 -0.37 11.23
C TRP A 140 -8.18 0.13 12.39
N LEU A 141 -8.71 1.35 12.24
CA LEU A 141 -9.31 2.13 13.33
C LEU A 141 -10.83 1.92 13.46
N LYS A 142 -11.49 1.50 12.37
CA LYS A 142 -12.94 1.29 12.31
C LYS A 142 -13.32 -0.19 12.08
N SER A 143 -12.50 -1.11 12.53
CA SER A 143 -12.83 -2.54 12.59
C SER A 143 -13.29 -2.94 14.00
N ALA A 144 -14.15 -3.96 14.10
CA ALA A 144 -14.64 -4.50 15.37
C ALA A 144 -13.49 -4.89 16.33
N GLU A 145 -12.38 -5.33 15.75
CA GLU A 145 -11.10 -5.46 16.44
C GLU A 145 -10.18 -4.40 15.85
N GLN A 146 -9.98 -3.30 16.56
CA GLN A 146 -8.94 -2.34 16.20
C GLN A 146 -7.60 -3.08 16.20
N ARG A 147 -6.87 -2.97 15.09
CA ARG A 147 -5.62 -3.71 14.90
C ARG A 147 -4.57 -2.77 14.33
N CYS A 148 -3.38 -2.79 14.92
CA CYS A 148 -2.26 -2.00 14.46
C CYS A 148 -1.03 -2.91 14.34
N TRP A 149 -0.34 -2.81 13.21
CA TRP A 149 0.84 -3.60 12.91
C TRP A 149 1.92 -2.69 12.34
N SER A 150 3.18 -3.01 12.63
CA SER A 150 4.33 -2.30 12.11
C SER A 150 5.23 -3.25 11.32
N GLU A 151 5.79 -2.75 10.24
CA GLU A 151 6.82 -3.40 9.46
C GLU A 151 8.07 -2.53 9.52
N PHE A 152 9.23 -3.16 9.77
CA PHE A 152 10.52 -2.50 9.66
C PHE A 152 11.25 -2.97 8.40
N VAL A 153 11.91 -2.04 7.72
CA VAL A 153 12.85 -2.32 6.65
C VAL A 153 14.14 -1.50 6.84
N PRO A 154 15.34 -2.06 6.66
CA PRO A 154 16.61 -1.35 6.83
C PRO A 154 16.98 -0.47 5.61
N TRP A 155 15.98 0.14 4.98
CA TRP A 155 16.12 1.11 3.88
C TRP A 155 14.96 2.11 3.93
N GLU A 156 14.95 3.08 3.01
CA GLU A 156 13.84 4.00 2.85
C GLU A 156 12.65 3.31 2.16
N SER A 157 11.55 3.06 2.90
CA SER A 157 10.36 2.42 2.36
C SER A 157 9.74 3.21 1.19
N SER A 158 9.25 2.51 0.17
CA SER A 158 8.53 3.09 -0.98
C SER A 158 7.29 3.89 -0.55
N PHE A 159 6.75 3.64 0.66
CA PHE A 159 5.69 4.45 1.26
C PHE A 159 6.02 5.96 1.26
N PHE A 160 7.29 6.32 1.44
CA PHE A 160 7.71 7.72 1.50
C PHE A 160 7.69 8.46 0.16
N ARG A 161 7.61 7.73 -0.96
CA ARG A 161 7.54 8.32 -2.29
C ARG A 161 6.19 8.97 -2.53
N THR A 162 6.19 10.04 -3.33
CA THR A 162 4.96 10.68 -3.78
C THR A 162 4.06 9.68 -4.48
N SER A 163 2.86 9.49 -3.95
CA SER A 163 1.92 8.46 -4.37
C SER A 163 0.60 9.09 -4.82
N PHE A 164 -0.11 8.40 -5.71
CA PHE A 164 -1.48 8.78 -6.06
C PHE A 164 -2.45 8.66 -4.86
N ARG A 165 -2.03 7.96 -3.80
CA ARG A 165 -2.78 7.78 -2.54
C ARG A 165 -2.47 8.83 -1.48
N ASP A 166 -1.54 9.76 -1.73
CA ASP A 166 -1.18 10.79 -0.75
C ASP A 166 -2.27 11.86 -0.62
N VAL A 167 -3.02 12.12 -1.70
CA VAL A 167 -4.12 13.08 -1.74
C VAL A 167 -5.34 12.39 -2.35
N VAL A 168 -6.21 11.84 -1.49
CA VAL A 168 -7.41 11.14 -1.95
C VAL A 168 -8.66 11.79 -1.36
N HIS A 169 -9.57 12.17 -2.26
CA HIS A 169 -10.86 12.72 -1.88
C HIS A 169 -11.80 11.61 -1.42
N LEU A 170 -12.47 11.83 -0.29
CA LEU A 170 -13.46 10.90 0.26
C LEU A 170 -14.87 11.29 -0.19
N HIS A 171 -15.63 10.32 -0.68
CA HIS A 171 -17.00 10.48 -1.12
C HIS A 171 -17.90 9.41 -0.50
N LYS A 172 -18.87 9.84 0.32
CA LYS A 172 -19.88 8.95 0.90
C LYS A 172 -20.87 8.49 -0.17
N LEU A 173 -21.15 7.19 -0.22
CA LEU A 173 -21.99 6.53 -1.21
C LEU A 173 -23.04 5.63 -0.57
N ASP A 174 -24.31 5.80 -0.94
CA ASP A 174 -25.39 4.93 -0.45
C ASP A 174 -25.22 3.46 -0.91
N SER A 175 -25.42 2.51 0.00
CA SER A 175 -25.21 1.06 -0.22
C SER A 175 -25.81 0.48 -1.51
N HIS A 176 -26.93 1.01 -2.02
CA HIS A 176 -27.63 0.47 -3.18
C HIS A 176 -26.89 0.70 -4.50
N ARG A 177 -25.84 1.54 -4.51
CA ARG A 177 -25.11 1.94 -5.72
C ARG A 177 -23.83 1.15 -5.98
N TRP A 178 -23.51 0.18 -5.13
CA TRP A 178 -22.24 -0.54 -5.15
C TRP A 178 -22.21 -1.71 -6.12
N ASP A 179 -23.16 -2.65 -5.99
CA ASP A 179 -23.02 -4.00 -6.55
C ASP A 179 -23.03 -4.04 -8.09
N ASN A 180 -23.68 -3.06 -8.74
CA ASN A 180 -23.77 -3.00 -10.22
C ASN A 180 -22.69 -2.12 -10.87
N ALA A 181 -21.79 -1.50 -10.09
CA ALA A 181 -20.82 -0.52 -10.58
C ALA A 181 -19.36 -0.95 -10.41
N VAL A 182 -19.10 -2.02 -9.65
CA VAL A 182 -17.77 -2.61 -9.43
C VAL A 182 -17.33 -3.39 -10.68
N CYS A 183 -16.23 -3.00 -11.29
CA CYS A 183 -15.80 -3.54 -12.59
C CYS A 183 -14.35 -4.06 -12.70
N PRO A 184 -13.67 -4.54 -11.62
CA PRO A 184 -12.30 -5.05 -11.74
C PRO A 184 -12.21 -6.23 -12.71
N GLY A 185 -13.21 -7.12 -12.73
CA GLY A 185 -13.28 -8.25 -13.67
C GLY A 185 -13.36 -7.78 -15.14
N ALA A 186 -14.09 -6.70 -15.43
CA ALA A 186 -14.18 -6.17 -16.78
C ALA A 186 -12.82 -5.71 -17.32
N PHE A 187 -11.96 -5.15 -16.47
CA PHE A 187 -10.58 -4.79 -16.86
C PHE A 187 -9.68 -6.02 -16.99
N ALA A 188 -9.74 -6.94 -16.02
CA ALA A 188 -8.92 -8.15 -16.04
C ALA A 188 -9.23 -9.05 -17.26
N GLU A 189 -10.50 -9.19 -17.62
CA GLU A 189 -10.95 -10.07 -18.72
C GLU A 189 -10.80 -9.44 -20.11
N ALA A 190 -10.62 -8.12 -20.20
CA ALA A 190 -10.51 -7.43 -21.48
C ALA A 190 -9.17 -7.67 -22.20
N GLY A 191 -8.12 -8.07 -21.47
CA GLY A 191 -6.77 -8.22 -22.02
C GLY A 191 -6.30 -6.93 -22.68
N ASP A 192 -5.93 -7.00 -23.96
CA ASP A 192 -5.46 -5.83 -24.73
C ASP A 192 -6.60 -4.95 -25.29
N LYS A 193 -7.87 -5.30 -25.03
CA LYS A 193 -9.03 -4.51 -25.47
C LYS A 193 -9.38 -3.44 -24.43
N VAL A 194 -10.02 -2.37 -24.89
CA VAL A 194 -10.59 -1.35 -24.00
C VAL A 194 -11.94 -1.84 -23.44
N PRO A 195 -12.08 -2.07 -22.12
CA PRO A 195 -13.31 -2.58 -21.53
C PRO A 195 -14.41 -1.52 -21.49
N SER A 196 -15.66 -1.95 -21.63
CA SER A 196 -16.84 -1.12 -21.33
C SER A 196 -17.22 -1.29 -19.87
N VAL A 197 -17.30 -0.19 -19.12
CA VAL A 197 -17.48 -0.24 -17.67
C VAL A 197 -18.67 0.60 -17.19
N PRO A 198 -19.42 0.11 -16.19
CA PRO A 198 -20.46 0.90 -15.53
C PRO A 198 -19.83 2.05 -14.74
N THR A 199 -20.67 3.01 -14.37
CA THR A 199 -20.28 4.10 -13.47
C THR A 199 -21.32 4.29 -12.38
N VAL A 200 -20.86 4.85 -11.26
CA VAL A 200 -21.74 5.36 -10.21
C VAL A 200 -21.75 6.89 -10.23
N LYS A 201 -22.92 7.50 -10.00
CA LYS A 201 -23.05 8.94 -9.83
C LYS A 201 -23.07 9.31 -8.35
N VAL A 202 -22.17 10.19 -7.91
CA VAL A 202 -22.10 10.73 -6.53
C VAL A 202 -22.00 12.25 -6.62
N ASN A 203 -22.93 12.95 -5.97
CA ASN A 203 -22.98 14.43 -5.96
C ASN A 203 -22.81 15.07 -7.35
N GLY A 204 -23.49 14.52 -8.36
CA GLY A 204 -23.41 15.02 -9.73
C GLY A 204 -22.26 14.46 -10.57
N ARG A 205 -21.23 13.88 -9.95
CA ARG A 205 -20.02 13.36 -10.62
C ARG A 205 -20.11 11.86 -10.85
N GLN A 206 -19.49 11.36 -11.93
CA GLN A 206 -19.47 9.94 -12.25
C GLN A 206 -18.10 9.35 -11.93
N PHE A 207 -18.10 8.11 -11.46
CA PHE A 207 -16.89 7.37 -11.09
C PHE A 207 -16.97 5.93 -11.59
N VAL A 208 -15.83 5.39 -12.00
CA VAL A 208 -15.63 3.97 -12.26
C VAL A 208 -15.11 3.31 -10.98
N ILE A 209 -15.66 2.15 -10.58
CA ILE A 209 -15.29 1.51 -9.32
C ILE A 209 -14.35 0.31 -9.60
N MET A 210 -13.09 0.40 -9.16
CA MET A 210 -12.02 -0.56 -9.49
C MET A 210 -11.70 -1.57 -8.37
N GLY A 211 -12.65 -1.79 -7.47
CA GLY A 211 -12.53 -2.75 -6.38
C GLY A 211 -13.70 -2.64 -5.43
N ALA A 212 -13.71 -3.42 -4.36
CA ALA A 212 -14.56 -3.16 -3.20
C ALA A 212 -14.02 -3.97 -2.04
N SER A 213 -14.04 -3.38 -0.85
CA SER A 213 -13.88 -4.11 0.39
C SER A 213 -15.16 -3.96 1.21
N TYR A 214 -15.61 -5.07 1.76
CA TYR A 214 -16.88 -5.19 2.47
C TYR A 214 -16.65 -5.76 3.87
N SER A 215 -17.32 -5.18 4.86
CA SER A 215 -17.62 -5.79 6.14
C SER A 215 -19.10 -5.55 6.48
N ARG A 216 -19.58 -6.19 7.56
CA ARG A 216 -20.97 -6.02 8.03
C ARG A 216 -21.35 -4.56 8.26
N GLU A 217 -20.40 -3.74 8.71
CA GLU A 217 -20.64 -2.38 9.19
C GLU A 217 -20.09 -1.31 8.25
N PHE A 218 -19.39 -1.71 7.19
CA PHE A 218 -18.65 -0.77 6.37
C PHE A 218 -18.37 -1.29 4.96
N ARG A 219 -18.46 -0.40 3.96
CA ARG A 219 -17.98 -0.66 2.59
C ARG A 219 -17.06 0.47 2.15
N ASP A 220 -15.89 0.17 1.57
CA ASP A 220 -15.09 1.13 0.81
C ASP A 220 -14.65 0.57 -0.54
N SER A 221 -14.28 1.47 -1.44
CA SER A 221 -13.65 1.15 -2.71
C SER A 221 -12.80 2.29 -3.24
N HIS A 222 -11.86 1.93 -4.10
CA HIS A 222 -11.16 2.81 -5.01
C HIS A 222 -12.09 3.15 -6.19
N GLY A 223 -12.63 4.37 -6.16
CA GLY A 223 -13.29 4.99 -7.30
C GLY A 223 -12.27 5.73 -8.17
N TRP A 224 -12.58 5.91 -9.45
CA TRP A 224 -11.75 6.62 -10.40
C TRP A 224 -12.58 7.63 -11.17
N THR A 225 -12.11 8.87 -11.22
CA THR A 225 -12.59 9.86 -12.18
C THR A 225 -12.06 9.52 -13.57
N PHE A 226 -12.69 10.07 -14.59
CA PHE A 226 -12.28 9.88 -15.97
C PHE A 226 -12.44 11.14 -16.78
N VAL A 227 -11.62 11.27 -17.81
CA VAL A 227 -11.71 12.32 -18.84
C VAL A 227 -11.87 11.68 -20.20
N ARG A 228 -12.34 12.44 -21.19
CA ARG A 228 -12.34 11.96 -22.58
C ARG A 228 -10.91 11.74 -23.03
N HIS A 229 -10.70 10.72 -23.88
CA HIS A 229 -9.36 10.40 -24.37
C HIS A 229 -8.66 11.58 -25.07
N CYS A 230 -9.39 12.39 -25.84
CA CYS A 230 -8.83 13.57 -26.51
C CYS A 230 -8.36 14.68 -25.55
N ASP A 231 -8.83 14.66 -24.30
CA ASP A 231 -8.53 15.66 -23.29
C ASP A 231 -7.41 15.18 -22.34
N TRP A 232 -6.89 13.95 -22.51
CA TRP A 232 -5.82 13.39 -21.68
C TRP A 232 -4.43 13.68 -22.30
N PRO A 233 -3.55 14.42 -21.61
CA PRO A 233 -2.28 14.87 -22.21
C PRO A 233 -1.11 13.92 -21.96
N LYS A 234 -1.32 12.79 -21.27
CA LYS A 234 -0.25 11.87 -20.86
C LYS A 234 -0.36 10.54 -21.60
N GLN A 235 0.60 9.65 -21.35
CA GLN A 235 0.54 8.27 -21.83
C GLN A 235 -0.74 7.57 -21.35
N THR A 236 -1.25 6.68 -22.19
CA THR A 236 -2.39 5.82 -21.93
C THR A 236 -1.95 4.37 -21.91
N TYR A 237 -2.73 3.52 -21.24
CA TYR A 237 -2.39 2.12 -21.05
C TYR A 237 -3.64 1.23 -21.22
N THR A 238 -3.43 0.01 -21.72
CA THR A 238 -4.32 -1.12 -21.46
C THR A 238 -4.10 -1.65 -20.04
N TYR A 239 -4.97 -2.55 -19.57
CA TYR A 239 -4.81 -3.14 -18.25
C TYR A 239 -3.59 -4.07 -18.17
N SER A 240 -3.32 -4.85 -19.24
CA SER A 240 -2.14 -5.73 -19.35
C SER A 240 -0.82 -4.96 -19.28
N GLU A 241 -0.75 -3.81 -19.95
CA GLU A 241 0.39 -2.90 -19.89
C GLU A 241 0.60 -2.35 -18.47
N LEU A 242 -0.47 -1.89 -17.79
CA LEU A 242 -0.36 -1.42 -16.41
C LEU A 242 0.11 -2.51 -15.45
N CYS A 243 -0.44 -3.72 -15.54
CA CYS A 243 0.02 -4.85 -14.74
C CYS A 243 1.52 -5.08 -14.92
N SER A 244 2.00 -5.09 -16.16
CA SER A 244 3.43 -5.27 -16.46
C SER A 244 4.29 -4.16 -15.84
N LEU A 245 3.82 -2.91 -15.85
CA LEU A 245 4.51 -1.78 -15.22
C LEU A 245 4.47 -1.81 -13.69
N TRP A 246 3.38 -2.32 -13.10
CA TRP A 246 3.29 -2.54 -11.65
C TRP A 246 4.23 -3.66 -11.20
N ASP A 247 4.25 -4.78 -11.92
CA ASP A 247 5.09 -5.94 -11.60
C ASP A 247 6.58 -5.60 -11.75
N ALA A 248 6.93 -4.79 -12.78
CA ALA A 248 8.28 -4.25 -12.94
C ALA A 248 8.67 -3.16 -11.91
N GLY A 249 7.74 -2.74 -11.04
CA GLY A 249 7.98 -1.68 -10.06
C GLY A 249 8.13 -0.29 -10.67
N ILE A 250 7.79 -0.09 -11.94
CA ILE A 250 7.89 1.21 -12.63
C ILE A 250 6.77 2.14 -12.14
N LEU A 251 5.56 1.59 -11.93
CA LEU A 251 4.41 2.31 -11.40
C LEU A 251 3.99 1.76 -10.04
N GLU A 252 3.40 2.62 -9.20
CA GLU A 252 2.83 2.18 -7.93
C GLU A 252 1.68 1.20 -8.19
N ARG A 253 1.69 0.02 -7.54
CA ARG A 253 0.65 -1.00 -7.73
C ARG A 253 -0.74 -0.44 -7.45
N GLY A 254 -1.62 -0.58 -8.43
CA GLY A 254 -3.00 -0.07 -8.39
C GLY A 254 -3.14 1.40 -8.79
N ASP A 255 -2.08 2.06 -9.26
CA ASP A 255 -2.19 3.36 -9.94
C ASP A 255 -2.80 3.15 -11.34
N CYS A 256 -4.10 3.40 -11.46
CA CYS A 256 -4.82 3.26 -12.72
C CYS A 256 -4.82 4.54 -13.58
N ARG A 257 -4.04 5.59 -13.24
CA ARG A 257 -4.00 6.81 -14.07
C ARG A 257 -3.48 6.48 -15.47
N GLY A 258 -4.20 6.93 -16.50
CA GLY A 258 -3.89 6.59 -17.90
C GLY A 258 -4.58 5.32 -18.42
N LEU A 259 -5.26 4.54 -17.57
CA LEU A 259 -5.98 3.35 -18.00
C LEU A 259 -7.18 3.69 -18.91
N LEU A 260 -7.23 3.07 -20.08
CA LEU A 260 -8.31 3.24 -21.05
C LEU A 260 -9.58 2.48 -20.63
N ALA A 261 -10.74 3.12 -20.80
CA ALA A 261 -12.05 2.48 -20.61
C ALA A 261 -13.11 3.10 -21.53
N LYS A 262 -14.15 2.35 -21.86
CA LYS A 262 -15.37 2.87 -22.50
C LYS A 262 -16.41 3.15 -21.44
N VAL A 263 -16.73 4.42 -21.23
CA VAL A 263 -17.80 4.85 -20.32
C VAL A 263 -19.00 5.30 -21.15
N LYS A 264 -20.12 4.59 -21.02
CA LYS A 264 -21.34 4.85 -21.83
C LYS A 264 -21.08 4.89 -23.35
N GLY A 265 -20.13 4.08 -23.81
CA GLY A 265 -19.74 3.98 -25.23
C GLY A 265 -18.67 4.97 -25.66
N GLU A 266 -18.33 5.97 -24.84
CA GLU A 266 -17.27 6.94 -25.15
C GLU A 266 -15.91 6.45 -24.64
N LEU A 267 -14.85 6.68 -25.43
CA LEU A 267 -13.48 6.34 -25.04
C LEU A 267 -12.96 7.37 -24.02
N CYS A 268 -12.64 6.89 -22.83
CA CYS A 268 -12.20 7.67 -21.69
C CYS A 268 -10.90 7.13 -21.10
N VAL A 269 -10.27 7.95 -20.25
CA VAL A 269 -9.04 7.62 -19.53
C VAL A 269 -9.26 7.87 -18.04
N MET A 270 -8.86 6.92 -17.19
CA MET A 270 -8.87 7.08 -15.73
C MET A 270 -7.86 8.16 -15.32
N ALA A 271 -8.29 9.13 -14.50
CA ALA A 271 -7.53 10.36 -14.28
C ALA A 271 -7.09 10.59 -12.82
N GLU A 272 -8.00 10.39 -11.86
CA GLU A 272 -7.74 10.62 -10.44
C GLU A 272 -8.45 9.54 -9.61
N MET A 273 -7.74 9.06 -8.58
CA MET A 273 -8.31 8.14 -7.60
C MET A 273 -9.14 8.92 -6.57
N VAL A 274 -10.29 8.36 -6.20
CA VAL A 274 -11.09 8.78 -5.05
C VAL A 274 -11.39 7.58 -4.16
N MET A 275 -11.67 7.82 -2.88
CA MET A 275 -12.24 6.79 -2.01
C MET A 275 -13.75 6.96 -1.96
N LEU A 276 -14.46 5.94 -2.39
CA LEU A 276 -15.89 5.81 -2.15
C LEU A 276 -16.08 5.02 -0.86
N TYR A 277 -17.00 5.41 0.01
CA TYR A 277 -17.29 4.66 1.23
C TYR A 277 -18.75 4.76 1.68
N ASP A 278 -19.20 3.74 2.38
CA ASP A 278 -20.49 3.69 3.07
C ASP A 278 -20.26 3.25 4.52
N ASP A 279 -20.45 4.19 5.44
CA ASP A 279 -20.46 3.95 6.88
C ASP A 279 -21.91 3.82 7.37
N LYS A 280 -22.61 2.80 6.88
CA LYS A 280 -23.83 2.36 7.55
C LYS A 280 -23.47 1.81 8.92
N VAL A 281 -23.60 2.65 9.94
CA VAL A 281 -24.05 2.15 11.24
C VAL A 281 -25.39 1.49 10.93
N LEU A 282 -25.41 0.16 10.86
CA LEU A 282 -26.68 -0.56 10.76
C LEU A 282 -27.57 -0.05 11.90
N PRO A 283 -28.84 0.29 11.64
CA PRO A 283 -29.77 0.69 12.70
C PRO A 283 -29.88 -0.40 13.78
#